data_AF-A0AAU8JQA3-F1
#
_entry.id   AF-A0AAU8JQA3-F1
#
_cell.length_a   1.000
_cell.length_b   1.000
_cell.length_c   1.000
_cell.angle_alpha   90.00
_cell.angle_beta   90.00
_cell.angle_gamma   90.00
#
_symmetry.space_group_name_H-M   'P 1'
#
loop_
_entity.id
_entity.type
_entity.pdbx_description
1 polymer ?
#
loop_
_entity_poly.entity_id
_entity_poly.type
_entity_poly.pdbx_seq_one_letter_code
_entity_poly.pdbx_strand_id
1 'polypeptide(L)'
;MRRVAALLAVAAIGVGASPGTAFGVESIRQEQWHLDAMHAPEMWKTGTGAGIVVGVVDTGVDKDAPDLQGQLLPGLDLSGFSNKDGAFADYLGHGTGMASLIAGTGKGLGGKGAFGLAPGSKILPVKVNSGSETAMAATDIGKQLADGITYAADHGAKVINVSQGFRHLGASDFAALRAAVDHALAKGSLVIASAGNTGDKDNPQELPSSLPGVVAVAATDRDGKVAPWSQHGPQVTLAAPGVDIYAACTGKTGYCKSQGTSDSAALMSASAALLWSAHPTWTNNQVLRVLINTASNPKERSDFIGYGAVRPRIALTTPGDPGPADQFPLKLTPVAAPTAGAAPAPAASTAAPDGGFGLVDIGGDQGTPAASGSSASASSSGSGKLPLILGGAGAVAVLLVVVAAVVLSRRNRTAGPPAYAGGPLQQPPQPYGTPPPYGQQPPYGAQPPYAQPQPHPQPQPYGQQPQPQPYGQQPQQPPYGTPYGH
;
A
#
# COMPACT_ATOMS: atom_id res chain seq x y z
N MET A 1 72.20 42.22 23.52
CA MET A 1 72.14 40.77 23.20
C MET A 1 71.15 40.18 24.21
N ARG A 2 70.03 39.52 23.91
CA ARG A 2 69.53 38.74 22.77
C ARG A 2 68.03 39.03 22.62
N ARG A 3 67.55 39.11 21.37
CA ARG A 3 66.12 39.10 21.04
C ARG A 3 65.65 37.64 21.02
N VAL A 4 64.55 37.31 21.70
CA VAL A 4 63.83 36.05 21.51
C VAL A 4 62.51 36.38 20.84
N ALA A 5 62.38 35.94 19.59
CA ALA A 5 61.15 35.98 18.82
C ALA A 5 60.37 34.69 19.11
N ALA A 6 59.09 34.81 19.45
CA ALA A 6 58.16 33.69 19.46
C ALA A 6 57.03 34.02 18.47
N LEU A 7 57.05 33.32 17.33
CA LEU A 7 55.97 33.28 16.35
C LEU A 7 54.84 32.41 16.92
N LEU A 8 53.67 33.01 17.17
CA LEU A 8 52.43 32.27 17.39
C LEU A 8 51.74 32.07 16.04
N ALA A 9 51.81 30.86 15.50
CA ALA A 9 50.96 30.41 14.40
C ALA A 9 49.59 30.04 14.98
N VAL A 10 48.57 30.84 14.68
CA VAL A 10 47.17 30.50 14.95
C VAL A 10 46.70 29.54 13.85
N ALA A 11 46.69 28.24 14.14
CA ALA A 11 45.98 27.27 13.31
C ALA A 11 44.49 27.40 13.59
N ALA A 12 43.77 28.08 12.70
CA ALA A 12 42.31 28.04 12.68
C ALA A 12 41.88 26.63 12.24
N ILE A 13 41.54 25.77 13.19
CA ILE A 13 40.82 24.54 12.91
C ILE A 13 39.39 24.96 12.55
N GLY A 14 39.14 25.10 11.25
CA GLY A 14 37.79 25.14 10.73
C GLY A 14 37.14 23.81 11.06
N VAL A 15 36.26 23.79 12.07
CA VAL A 15 35.29 22.71 12.24
C VAL A 15 34.32 22.84 11.08
N GLY A 16 34.68 22.24 9.95
CA GLY A 16 33.73 21.96 8.89
C GLY A 16 32.66 21.06 9.49
N ALA A 17 31.47 21.63 9.72
CA ALA A 17 30.28 20.84 9.93
C ALA A 17 30.11 20.00 8.66
N SER A 18 30.55 18.75 8.71
CA SER A 18 30.18 17.78 7.70
C SER A 18 28.67 17.63 7.82
N PRO A 19 27.88 17.82 6.76
CA PRO A 19 26.47 17.48 6.80
C PRO A 19 26.39 16.02 7.26
N GLY A 20 25.68 15.78 8.35
CA GLY A 20 25.54 14.43 8.91
C GLY A 20 25.06 13.51 7.79
N THR A 21 25.90 12.54 7.44
CA THR A 21 25.46 11.41 6.64
C THR A 21 24.39 10.70 7.46
N ALA A 22 23.13 10.92 7.07
CA ALA A 22 22.02 10.14 7.58
C ALA A 22 22.34 8.65 7.38
N PHE A 23 22.09 7.87 8.42
CA PHE A 23 22.47 6.48 8.52
C PHE A 23 21.88 5.62 7.39
N GLY A 24 22.72 4.77 6.78
CA GLY A 24 22.36 3.44 6.28
C GLY A 24 21.77 3.29 4.87
N VAL A 25 20.88 4.17 4.41
CA VAL A 25 20.20 3.97 3.12
C VAL A 25 20.51 5.11 2.15
N GLU A 26 21.25 4.80 1.08
CA GLU A 26 21.59 5.79 0.05
C GLU A 26 20.38 6.15 -0.83
N SER A 27 19.45 5.22 -1.00
CA SER A 27 18.22 5.43 -1.75
C SER A 27 17.08 4.58 -1.21
N ILE A 28 16.00 5.23 -0.77
CA ILE A 28 14.79 4.53 -0.33
C ILE A 28 14.16 3.78 -1.50
N ARG A 29 14.17 4.38 -2.70
CA ARG A 29 13.68 3.70 -3.92
C ARG A 29 14.34 2.35 -4.18
N GLN A 30 15.63 2.17 -3.87
CA GLN A 30 16.32 0.89 -4.06
C GLN A 30 15.83 -0.20 -3.09
N GLU A 31 15.29 0.17 -1.94
CA GLU A 31 14.70 -0.75 -0.96
C GLU A 31 13.24 -1.12 -1.29
N GLN A 32 12.57 -0.33 -2.15
CA GLN A 32 11.17 -0.53 -2.54
C GLN A 32 10.99 -1.69 -3.54
N TRP A 33 11.32 -2.92 -3.10
CA TRP A 33 11.21 -4.15 -3.90
C TRP A 33 9.81 -4.33 -4.52
N HIS A 34 8.77 -3.87 -3.82
CA HIS A 34 7.38 -3.98 -4.27
C HIS A 34 7.13 -3.21 -5.57
N LEU A 35 7.81 -2.08 -5.79
CA LEU A 35 7.72 -1.33 -7.05
C LEU A 35 8.41 -2.07 -8.20
N ASP A 36 9.49 -2.81 -7.92
CA ASP A 36 10.16 -3.62 -8.92
C ASP A 36 9.33 -4.85 -9.29
N ALA A 37 8.77 -5.53 -8.28
CA ALA A 37 7.87 -6.67 -8.47
C ALA A 37 6.60 -6.29 -9.26
N MET A 38 6.09 -5.07 -9.06
CA MET A 38 4.94 -4.55 -9.81
C MET A 38 5.32 -3.92 -11.17
N HIS A 39 6.61 -3.85 -11.50
CA HIS A 39 7.13 -3.23 -12.73
C HIS A 39 6.78 -1.73 -12.87
N ALA A 40 6.90 -0.97 -11.78
CA ALA A 40 6.59 0.44 -11.75
C ALA A 40 7.41 1.28 -12.75
N PRO A 41 8.74 1.10 -12.91
CA PRO A 41 9.52 1.87 -13.89
C PRO A 41 9.03 1.73 -15.33
N GLU A 42 8.50 0.55 -15.71
CA GLU A 42 7.90 0.33 -17.02
C GLU A 42 6.54 1.01 -17.14
N MET A 43 5.70 0.94 -16.09
CA MET A 43 4.38 1.57 -16.09
C MET A 43 4.46 3.09 -16.16
N TRP A 44 5.39 3.72 -15.45
CA TRP A 44 5.54 5.18 -15.44
C TRP A 44 5.90 5.78 -16.80
N LYS A 45 6.39 4.97 -17.75
CA LYS A 45 6.58 5.41 -19.15
C LYS A 45 5.26 5.62 -19.89
N THR A 46 4.19 4.97 -19.43
CA THR A 46 2.85 5.03 -20.04
C THR A 46 1.90 5.95 -19.27
N GLY A 47 2.03 6.01 -17.94
CA GLY A 47 1.20 6.88 -17.11
C GLY A 47 1.62 6.80 -15.65
N THR A 48 1.32 7.85 -14.90
CA THR A 48 1.69 7.99 -13.49
C THR A 48 0.48 8.11 -12.56
N GLY A 49 -0.75 7.98 -13.07
CA GLY A 49 -1.97 8.24 -12.30
C GLY A 49 -2.42 9.70 -12.34
N ALA A 50 -1.84 10.50 -13.23
CA ALA A 50 -2.16 11.93 -13.38
C ALA A 50 -3.67 12.14 -13.62
N GLY A 51 -4.23 13.14 -12.94
CA GLY A 51 -5.65 13.48 -13.03
C GLY A 51 -6.58 12.63 -12.16
N ILE A 52 -6.06 11.63 -11.44
CA ILE A 52 -6.83 10.82 -10.51
C ILE A 52 -6.64 11.31 -9.07
N VAL A 53 -7.77 11.51 -8.38
CA VAL A 53 -7.80 11.79 -6.94
C VAL A 53 -8.05 10.49 -6.19
N VAL A 54 -7.19 10.22 -5.20
CA VAL A 54 -7.32 9.10 -4.27
C VAL A 54 -7.61 9.65 -2.88
N GLY A 55 -8.78 9.35 -2.34
CA GLY A 55 -9.15 9.66 -0.96
C GLY A 55 -8.48 8.68 -0.01
N VAL A 56 -7.72 9.17 0.97
CA VAL A 56 -7.05 8.34 1.98
C VAL A 56 -7.78 8.56 3.31
N VAL A 57 -8.68 7.63 3.65
CA VAL A 57 -9.43 7.63 4.91
C VAL A 57 -8.58 6.92 5.96
N ASP A 58 -7.83 7.70 6.74
CA ASP A 58 -6.75 7.18 7.59
C ASP A 58 -6.40 8.11 8.77
N THR A 59 -5.20 8.02 9.34
CA THR A 59 -4.74 8.79 10.52
C THR A 59 -4.36 10.24 10.24
N GLY A 60 -4.63 10.73 9.02
CA GLY A 60 -4.13 12.00 8.50
C GLY A 60 -2.91 11.78 7.60
N VAL A 61 -2.36 12.87 7.05
CA VAL A 61 -1.18 12.81 6.18
C VAL A 61 -0.26 13.98 6.47
N ASP A 62 0.99 13.70 6.83
CA ASP A 62 1.99 14.74 7.05
C ASP A 62 2.26 15.53 5.76
N LYS A 63 1.83 16.80 5.75
CA LYS A 63 2.02 17.73 4.63
C LYS A 63 3.47 18.15 4.43
N ASP A 64 4.32 17.97 5.45
CA ASP A 64 5.71 18.36 5.43
C ASP A 64 6.63 17.20 4.96
N ALA A 65 6.06 16.00 4.76
CA ALA A 65 6.75 14.86 4.14
C ALA A 65 7.31 15.24 2.75
N PRO A 66 8.64 15.22 2.53
CA PRO A 66 9.25 15.69 1.29
C PRO A 66 8.76 14.97 0.03
N ASP A 67 8.48 13.67 0.14
CA ASP A 67 8.00 12.85 -0.98
C ASP A 67 6.55 13.11 -1.36
N LEU A 68 5.75 13.78 -0.51
CA LEU A 68 4.36 14.10 -0.80
C LEU A 68 4.16 15.55 -1.27
N GLN A 69 5.25 16.30 -1.44
CA GLN A 69 5.20 17.70 -1.82
C GLN A 69 4.51 17.92 -3.17
N GLY A 70 3.42 18.70 -3.12
CA GLY A 70 2.56 19.01 -4.25
C GLY A 70 1.50 17.95 -4.56
N GLN A 71 1.39 16.86 -3.78
CA GLN A 71 0.44 15.77 -4.02
C GLN A 71 -0.84 15.87 -3.21
N LEU A 72 -0.83 16.62 -2.11
CA LEU A 72 -1.96 16.70 -1.19
C LEU A 72 -2.94 17.80 -1.58
N LEU A 73 -4.23 17.45 -1.59
CA LEU A 73 -5.35 18.39 -1.66
C LEU A 73 -5.76 18.83 -0.24
N PRO A 74 -6.55 19.90 -0.11
CA PRO A 74 -7.23 20.20 1.16
C PRO A 74 -8.04 19.00 1.62
N GLY A 75 -7.82 18.55 2.86
CA GLY A 75 -8.47 17.38 3.44
C GLY A 75 -9.53 17.73 4.50
N LEU A 76 -10.13 16.69 5.08
CA LEU A 76 -11.08 16.80 6.19
C LEU A 76 -10.60 16.03 7.42
N ASP A 77 -10.79 16.61 8.60
CA ASP A 77 -10.57 15.94 9.87
C ASP A 77 -11.91 15.58 10.52
N LEU A 78 -12.15 14.27 10.65
CA LEU A 78 -13.30 13.66 11.31
C LEU A 78 -12.92 13.00 12.64
N SER A 79 -11.64 13.05 13.04
CA SER A 79 -11.15 12.32 14.22
C SER A 79 -11.73 12.82 15.53
N GLY A 80 -12.20 14.07 15.56
CA GLY A 80 -12.68 14.75 16.76
C GLY A 80 -11.56 15.28 17.66
N PHE A 81 -10.29 15.13 17.25
CA PHE A 81 -9.16 15.72 17.98
C PHE A 81 -9.01 17.20 17.64
N SER A 82 -8.85 18.03 18.67
CA SER A 82 -8.45 19.42 18.46
C SER A 82 -6.96 19.45 18.09
N ASN A 83 -6.68 19.73 16.83
CA ASN A 83 -5.32 19.92 16.34
C ASN A 83 -5.30 21.04 15.28
N LYS A 84 -4.15 21.72 15.17
CA LYS A 84 -4.02 22.92 14.33
C LYS A 84 -3.91 22.61 12.83
N ASP A 85 -3.53 21.39 12.48
CA ASP A 85 -3.21 20.99 11.10
C ASP A 85 -4.34 20.17 10.45
N GLY A 86 -5.43 19.90 11.17
CA GLY A 86 -6.58 19.12 10.74
C GLY A 86 -6.17 17.78 10.13
N ALA A 87 -6.60 17.55 8.89
CA ALA A 87 -6.30 16.33 8.14
C ALA A 87 -4.80 16.11 7.89
N PHE A 88 -3.97 17.14 8.10
CA PHE A 88 -2.53 17.07 7.92
C PHE A 88 -1.75 16.70 9.19
N ALA A 89 -2.44 16.54 10.33
CA ALA A 89 -1.83 16.03 11.54
C ALA A 89 -1.84 14.50 11.52
N ASP A 90 -0.68 13.87 11.31
CA ASP A 90 -0.53 12.41 11.39
C ASP A 90 0.48 12.03 12.47
N TYR A 91 0.01 11.83 13.70
CA TYR A 91 0.89 11.51 14.83
C TYR A 91 1.36 10.05 14.81
N LEU A 92 0.69 9.20 14.04
CA LEU A 92 1.02 7.79 13.93
C LEU A 92 1.92 7.49 12.73
N GLY A 93 1.77 8.23 11.63
CA GLY A 93 2.53 8.03 10.39
C GLY A 93 1.93 7.03 9.43
N HIS A 94 0.82 6.37 9.79
CA HIS A 94 0.21 5.32 8.98
C HIS A 94 -0.42 5.90 7.70
N GLY A 95 -1.27 6.92 7.83
CA GLY A 95 -1.87 7.58 6.67
C GLY A 95 -0.83 8.26 5.77
N THR A 96 0.25 8.81 6.33
CA THR A 96 1.43 9.30 5.57
C THR A 96 2.08 8.18 4.77
N GLY A 97 2.26 6.99 5.37
CA GLY A 97 2.73 5.78 4.69
C GLY A 97 1.85 5.38 3.52
N MET A 98 0.53 5.32 3.73
CA MET A 98 -0.43 4.97 2.67
C MET A 98 -0.39 5.98 1.52
N ALA A 99 -0.40 7.28 1.84
CA ALA A 99 -0.29 8.35 0.85
C ALA A 99 1.03 8.26 0.07
N SER A 100 2.14 7.93 0.75
CA SER A 100 3.45 7.72 0.12
C SER A 100 3.44 6.54 -0.84
N LEU A 101 2.86 5.39 -0.46
CA LEU A 101 2.76 4.21 -1.33
C LEU A 101 1.88 4.48 -2.56
N ILE A 102 0.89 5.35 -2.44
CA ILE A 102 0.04 5.74 -3.56
C ILE A 102 0.74 6.74 -4.47
N ALA A 103 1.18 7.88 -3.93
CA ALA A 103 1.51 9.07 -4.71
C ALA A 103 2.86 9.70 -4.38
N GLY A 104 3.74 9.01 -3.64
CA GLY A 104 5.09 9.48 -3.32
C GLY A 104 5.89 9.86 -4.59
N THR A 105 6.50 11.03 -4.57
CA THR A 105 7.19 11.63 -5.72
C THR A 105 8.68 11.28 -5.77
N GLY A 106 9.23 10.68 -4.71
CA GLY A 106 10.66 10.37 -4.60
C GLY A 106 11.59 11.57 -4.45
N LYS A 107 11.04 12.79 -4.32
CA LYS A 107 11.80 14.05 -4.21
C LYS A 107 12.64 14.15 -2.93
N GLY A 108 12.28 13.41 -1.88
CA GLY A 108 13.05 13.27 -0.65
C GLY A 108 14.48 12.82 -0.93
N LEU A 109 15.39 13.11 0.00
CA LEU A 109 16.81 12.77 -0.11
C LEU A 109 17.46 13.22 -1.44
N GLY A 110 17.02 14.34 -2.01
CA GLY A 110 17.54 14.87 -3.28
C GLY A 110 17.15 14.03 -4.50
N GLY A 111 15.95 13.46 -4.53
CA GLY A 111 15.47 12.60 -5.62
C GLY A 111 15.71 11.10 -5.39
N LYS A 112 16.11 10.70 -4.17
CA LYS A 112 16.37 9.32 -3.78
C LYS A 112 15.37 8.80 -2.73
N GLY A 113 14.28 9.52 -2.49
CA GLY A 113 13.25 9.25 -1.50
C GLY A 113 12.30 8.12 -1.90
N ALA A 114 11.16 8.06 -1.23
CA ALA A 114 10.13 7.06 -1.45
C ALA A 114 9.23 7.44 -2.64
N PHE A 115 9.09 6.53 -3.60
CA PHE A 115 8.14 6.66 -4.69
C PHE A 115 6.84 5.92 -4.35
N GLY A 116 5.71 6.46 -4.77
CA GLY A 116 4.44 5.75 -4.82
C GLY A 116 4.28 5.05 -6.16
N LEU A 117 3.38 4.09 -6.23
CA LEU A 117 3.11 3.37 -7.48
C LEU A 117 2.42 4.27 -8.53
N ALA A 118 1.63 5.26 -8.11
CA ALA A 118 0.94 6.24 -8.96
C ALA A 118 1.36 7.69 -8.61
N PRO A 119 2.64 8.08 -8.87
CA PRO A 119 3.23 9.33 -8.40
C PRO A 119 2.65 10.61 -9.05
N GLY A 120 1.74 10.48 -10.01
CA GLY A 120 0.99 11.59 -10.62
C GLY A 120 -0.39 11.84 -10.00
N SER A 121 -0.87 10.92 -9.16
CA SER A 121 -2.18 11.03 -8.49
C SER A 121 -2.18 12.15 -7.46
N LYS A 122 -3.35 12.68 -7.12
CA LYS A 122 -3.53 13.56 -5.96
C LYS A 122 -4.13 12.79 -4.79
N ILE A 123 -3.69 13.12 -3.59
CA ILE A 123 -4.21 12.56 -2.35
C ILE A 123 -5.19 13.54 -1.75
N LEU A 124 -6.39 13.07 -1.41
CA LEU A 124 -7.35 13.77 -0.57
C LEU A 124 -7.28 13.17 0.84
N PRO A 125 -6.61 13.83 1.80
CA PRO A 125 -6.51 13.32 3.17
C PRO A 125 -7.86 13.39 3.88
N VAL A 126 -8.28 12.29 4.50
CA VAL A 126 -9.49 12.23 5.33
C VAL A 126 -9.12 11.58 6.64
N LYS A 127 -8.89 12.40 7.67
CA LYS A 127 -8.44 11.92 8.98
C LYS A 127 -9.61 11.37 9.81
N VAL A 128 -9.47 10.16 10.31
CA VAL A 128 -10.38 9.50 11.27
C VAL A 128 -9.62 9.10 12.53
N ASN A 129 -10.34 8.79 13.61
CA ASN A 129 -9.73 8.35 14.85
C ASN A 129 -9.51 6.83 14.86
N SER A 130 -8.28 6.43 14.51
CA SER A 130 -7.84 5.04 14.50
C SER A 130 -7.58 4.42 15.90
N GLY A 131 -7.90 5.12 16.99
CA GLY A 131 -7.73 4.63 18.36
C GLY A 131 -6.28 4.67 18.89
N SER A 132 -5.32 5.19 18.14
CA SER A 132 -3.89 5.22 18.51
C SER A 132 -3.40 6.57 19.03
N GLU A 133 -4.18 7.64 18.91
CA GLU A 133 -3.83 8.99 19.35
C GLU A 133 -4.42 9.27 20.74
N THR A 134 -3.85 8.63 21.77
CA THR A 134 -3.91 8.88 23.24
C THR A 134 -5.14 9.54 23.94
N ALA A 135 -6.31 9.71 23.33
CA ALA A 135 -7.49 10.18 24.03
C ALA A 135 -8.69 9.25 23.79
N MET A 136 -9.17 8.75 24.92
CA MET A 136 -10.39 7.98 25.16
C MET A 136 -11.67 8.79 24.86
N ALA A 137 -11.73 9.52 23.75
CA ALA A 137 -13.03 9.95 23.24
C ALA A 137 -13.75 8.68 22.79
N ALA A 138 -15.02 8.51 23.18
CA ALA A 138 -15.87 7.48 22.60
C ALA A 138 -15.84 7.67 21.08
N THR A 139 -15.08 6.84 20.38
CA THR A 139 -14.85 6.99 18.95
C THR A 139 -16.09 6.49 18.24
N ASP A 140 -16.82 7.41 17.62
CA ASP A 140 -17.87 7.05 16.66
C ASP A 140 -17.24 6.62 15.33
N ILE A 141 -16.31 5.66 15.41
CA ILE A 141 -15.43 5.30 14.29
C ILE A 141 -16.21 4.74 13.11
N GLY A 142 -17.31 4.03 13.37
CA GLY A 142 -18.25 3.59 12.34
C GLY A 142 -18.81 4.77 11.55
N LYS A 143 -19.30 5.82 12.23
CA LYS A 143 -19.75 7.04 11.59
C LYS A 143 -18.61 7.82 10.92
N GLN A 144 -17.45 7.96 11.55
CA GLN A 144 -16.31 8.66 10.97
C GLN A 144 -15.84 8.03 9.67
N LEU A 145 -15.79 6.70 9.60
CA LEU A 145 -15.49 5.97 8.37
C LEU A 145 -16.60 6.17 7.31
N ALA A 146 -17.87 6.09 7.70
CA ALA A 146 -18.99 6.30 6.77
C ALA A 146 -19.00 7.72 6.20
N ASP A 147 -18.82 8.73 7.05
CA ASP A 147 -18.70 10.13 6.66
C ASP A 147 -17.46 10.38 5.81
N GLY A 148 -16.34 9.73 6.14
CA GLY A 148 -15.08 9.87 5.40
C GLY A 148 -15.15 9.29 3.98
N ILE A 149 -15.75 8.11 3.83
CA ILE A 149 -16.03 7.50 2.52
C ILE A 149 -16.96 8.40 1.70
N THR A 150 -18.04 8.89 2.33
CA THR A 150 -19.01 9.78 1.68
C THR A 150 -18.34 11.08 1.22
N TYR A 151 -17.57 11.71 2.11
CA TYR A 151 -16.84 12.94 1.83
C TYR A 151 -15.86 12.76 0.67
N ALA A 152 -15.05 11.69 0.68
CA ALA A 152 -14.10 11.43 -0.38
C ALA A 152 -14.79 11.28 -1.75
N ALA A 153 -15.89 10.54 -1.81
CA ALA A 153 -16.69 10.39 -3.03
C ALA A 153 -17.25 11.73 -3.52
N ASP A 154 -17.81 12.54 -2.61
CA ASP A 154 -18.38 13.85 -2.95
C ASP A 154 -17.34 14.89 -3.38
N HIS A 155 -16.08 14.70 -2.98
CA HIS A 155 -14.95 15.56 -3.35
C HIS A 155 -14.13 15.00 -4.52
N GLY A 156 -14.73 14.11 -5.31
CA GLY A 156 -14.20 13.68 -6.61
C GLY A 156 -13.12 12.60 -6.53
N ALA A 157 -12.93 11.95 -5.38
CA ALA A 157 -12.04 10.80 -5.31
C ALA A 157 -12.58 9.65 -6.18
N LYS A 158 -11.83 9.25 -7.21
CA LYS A 158 -12.17 8.07 -8.03
C LYS A 158 -11.85 6.78 -7.30
N VAL A 159 -10.89 6.83 -6.40
CA VAL A 159 -10.47 5.71 -5.56
C VAL A 159 -10.48 6.17 -4.11
N ILE A 160 -11.07 5.38 -3.22
CA ILE A 160 -11.12 5.64 -1.79
C ILE A 160 -10.39 4.47 -1.12
N ASN A 161 -9.25 4.77 -0.52
CA ASN A 161 -8.42 3.85 0.23
C ASN A 161 -8.79 3.91 1.71
N VAL A 162 -9.26 2.79 2.26
CA VAL A 162 -9.56 2.62 3.69
C VAL A 162 -8.62 1.55 4.25
N SER A 163 -7.48 1.98 4.78
CA SER A 163 -6.46 1.07 5.31
C SER A 163 -6.67 0.77 6.81
N GLN A 164 -7.93 0.75 7.24
CA GLN A 164 -8.33 0.42 8.61
C GLN A 164 -9.54 -0.53 8.60
N GLY A 165 -9.51 -1.52 9.48
CA GLY A 165 -10.58 -2.48 9.68
C GLY A 165 -10.99 -2.49 11.15
N PHE A 166 -12.30 -2.54 11.38
CA PHE A 166 -12.87 -2.60 12.72
C PHE A 166 -13.79 -3.80 12.85
N ARG A 167 -13.62 -4.54 13.95
CA ARG A 167 -14.54 -5.57 14.41
C ARG A 167 -15.53 -4.98 15.42
N HIS A 168 -16.59 -5.73 15.71
CA HIS A 168 -17.58 -5.40 16.75
C HIS A 168 -18.33 -4.07 16.55
N LEU A 169 -18.42 -3.56 15.31
CA LEU A 169 -19.30 -2.45 14.99
C LEU A 169 -20.78 -2.88 15.08
N GLY A 170 -21.63 -1.97 15.54
CA GLY A 170 -23.05 -2.23 15.75
C GLY A 170 -23.86 -2.27 14.45
N ALA A 171 -25.13 -2.66 14.54
CA ALA A 171 -26.02 -2.68 13.37
C ALA A 171 -26.19 -1.28 12.72
N SER A 172 -26.15 -0.20 13.51
CA SER A 172 -26.18 1.18 13.02
C SER A 172 -24.94 1.54 12.18
N ASP A 173 -23.75 1.16 12.66
CA ASP A 173 -22.49 1.39 11.95
C ASP A 173 -22.45 0.60 10.65
N PHE A 174 -22.90 -0.66 10.68
CA PHE A 174 -23.02 -1.49 9.49
C PHE A 174 -23.93 -0.82 8.44
N ALA A 175 -25.10 -0.33 8.85
CA ALA A 175 -26.03 0.35 7.96
C ALA A 175 -25.45 1.65 7.39
N ALA A 176 -24.78 2.46 8.23
CA ALA A 176 -24.14 3.70 7.82
C ALA A 176 -23.00 3.46 6.82
N LEU A 177 -22.10 2.51 7.12
CA LEU A 177 -21.00 2.15 6.23
C LEU A 177 -21.51 1.53 4.92
N ARG A 178 -22.56 0.69 4.98
CA ARG A 178 -23.20 0.17 3.77
C ARG A 178 -23.71 1.30 2.90
N ALA A 179 -24.45 2.25 3.47
CA ALA A 179 -24.97 3.41 2.73
C ALA A 179 -23.85 4.27 2.13
N ALA A 180 -22.76 4.50 2.87
CA ALA A 180 -21.60 5.25 2.40
C ALA A 180 -20.90 4.56 1.21
N VAL A 181 -20.71 3.24 1.28
CA VAL A 181 -20.15 2.46 0.16
C VAL A 181 -21.07 2.49 -1.05
N ASP A 182 -22.39 2.35 -0.87
CA ASP A 182 -23.36 2.45 -1.98
C ASP A 182 -23.32 3.84 -2.63
N HIS A 183 -23.25 4.90 -1.83
CA HIS A 183 -23.10 6.27 -2.31
C HIS A 183 -21.81 6.45 -3.11
N ALA A 184 -20.67 5.97 -2.60
CA ALA A 184 -19.39 6.05 -3.29
C ALA A 184 -19.43 5.33 -4.66
N LEU A 185 -19.99 4.12 -4.71
CA LEU A 185 -20.14 3.36 -5.95
C LEU A 185 -21.07 4.08 -6.94
N ALA A 186 -22.18 4.64 -6.47
CA ALA A 186 -23.13 5.40 -7.29
C ALA A 186 -22.52 6.71 -7.82
N LYS A 187 -21.59 7.32 -7.09
CA LYS A 187 -20.78 8.46 -7.53
C LYS A 187 -19.67 8.08 -8.50
N GLY A 188 -19.48 6.79 -8.77
CA GLY A 188 -18.46 6.27 -9.68
C GLY A 188 -17.08 6.16 -9.05
N SER A 189 -16.99 6.11 -7.72
CA SER A 189 -15.76 5.80 -6.98
C SER A 189 -15.60 4.30 -6.78
N LEU A 190 -14.37 3.83 -6.57
CA LEU A 190 -14.06 2.52 -6.01
C LEU A 190 -13.69 2.66 -4.53
N VAL A 191 -14.23 1.78 -3.68
CA VAL A 191 -13.82 1.66 -2.27
C VAL A 191 -12.91 0.45 -2.13
N ILE A 192 -11.67 0.67 -1.71
CA ILE A 192 -10.63 -0.34 -1.56
C ILE A 192 -10.23 -0.35 -0.09
N ALA A 193 -10.26 -1.53 0.54
CA ALA A 193 -9.98 -1.65 1.96
C ALA A 193 -9.00 -2.79 2.27
N SER A 194 -8.24 -2.63 3.35
CA SER A 194 -7.36 -3.68 3.85
C SER A 194 -8.17 -4.88 4.35
N ALA A 195 -7.72 -6.09 4.03
CA ALA A 195 -8.43 -7.30 4.45
C ALA A 195 -8.35 -7.55 5.96
N GLY A 196 -7.29 -7.06 6.63
CA GLY A 196 -6.99 -7.19 8.06
C GLY A 196 -5.78 -8.09 8.35
N ASN A 197 -5.26 -8.05 9.59
CA ASN A 197 -3.90 -8.53 9.92
C ASN A 197 -3.83 -9.61 11.04
N THR A 198 -4.93 -10.32 11.32
CA THR A 198 -4.95 -11.41 12.32
C THR A 198 -5.43 -12.75 11.74
N GLY A 199 -5.13 -13.00 10.45
CA GLY A 199 -5.50 -14.23 9.74
C GLY A 199 -4.92 -15.53 10.33
N ASP A 200 -3.77 -15.45 10.99
CA ASP A 200 -3.12 -16.55 11.71
C ASP A 200 -3.59 -16.70 13.17
N LYS A 201 -4.57 -15.91 13.59
CA LYS A 201 -5.16 -15.92 14.93
C LYS A 201 -6.65 -16.24 14.85
N ASP A 202 -7.50 -15.22 15.00
CA ASP A 202 -8.96 -15.31 15.04
C ASP A 202 -9.61 -15.08 13.68
N ASN A 203 -8.88 -14.49 12.72
CA ASN A 203 -9.32 -14.23 11.34
C ASN A 203 -10.76 -13.66 11.23
N PRO A 204 -11.09 -12.57 11.96
CA PRO A 204 -12.41 -11.98 11.91
C PRO A 204 -12.66 -11.35 10.53
N GLN A 205 -13.93 -11.21 10.16
CA GLN A 205 -14.30 -10.26 9.11
C GLN A 205 -14.37 -8.86 9.71
N GLU A 206 -13.68 -7.91 9.07
CA GLU A 206 -13.65 -6.52 9.48
C GLU A 206 -14.48 -5.66 8.54
N LEU A 207 -14.96 -4.52 9.06
CA LEU A 207 -15.63 -3.50 8.25
C LEU A 207 -14.64 -2.33 8.01
N PRO A 208 -14.65 -1.72 6.81
CA PRO A 208 -15.61 -1.93 5.72
C PRO A 208 -15.24 -3.06 4.75
N SER A 209 -14.09 -3.74 4.89
CA SER A 209 -13.58 -4.68 3.87
C SER A 209 -14.53 -5.85 3.56
N SER A 210 -15.31 -6.30 4.53
CA SER A 210 -16.34 -7.33 4.32
C SER A 210 -17.64 -6.82 3.69
N LEU A 211 -17.85 -5.52 3.51
CA LEU A 211 -19.10 -5.00 2.94
C LEU A 211 -19.21 -5.33 1.44
N PRO A 212 -20.42 -5.66 0.96
CA PRO A 212 -20.67 -5.79 -0.46
C PRO A 212 -20.28 -4.52 -1.21
N GLY A 213 -19.48 -4.65 -2.26
CA GLY A 213 -19.05 -3.52 -3.09
C GLY A 213 -17.67 -2.96 -2.74
N VAL A 214 -17.10 -3.38 -1.60
CA VAL A 214 -15.73 -3.03 -1.22
C VAL A 214 -14.75 -4.04 -1.83
N VAL A 215 -13.64 -3.54 -2.35
CA VAL A 215 -12.51 -4.35 -2.84
C VAL A 215 -11.60 -4.62 -1.64
N ALA A 216 -11.77 -5.77 -0.99
CA ALA A 216 -10.88 -6.20 0.09
C ALA A 216 -9.55 -6.73 -0.45
N VAL A 217 -8.43 -6.27 0.10
CA VAL A 217 -7.08 -6.56 -0.40
C VAL A 217 -6.26 -7.33 0.62
N ALA A 218 -5.83 -8.53 0.24
CA ALA A 218 -4.91 -9.37 1.01
C ALA A 218 -3.43 -9.02 0.74
N ALA A 219 -2.56 -9.44 1.66
CA ALA A 219 -1.12 -9.14 1.60
C ALA A 219 -0.30 -10.33 1.11
N THR A 220 0.64 -10.06 0.20
CA THR A 220 1.65 -11.02 -0.24
C THR A 220 3.07 -10.55 0.07
N ASP A 221 3.98 -11.50 0.21
CA ASP A 221 5.43 -11.25 0.28
C ASP A 221 6.08 -11.12 -1.10
N ARG A 222 7.42 -11.02 -1.12
CA ARG A 222 8.23 -10.92 -2.34
C ARG A 222 8.22 -12.14 -3.25
N ASP A 223 7.85 -13.29 -2.72
CA ASP A 223 7.71 -14.52 -3.49
C ASP A 223 6.28 -14.66 -4.06
N GLY A 224 5.40 -13.69 -3.78
CA GLY A 224 3.99 -13.75 -4.12
C GLY A 224 3.19 -14.71 -3.22
N LYS A 225 3.74 -15.13 -2.09
CA LYS A 225 3.04 -15.98 -1.12
C LYS A 225 2.18 -15.10 -0.22
N VAL A 226 0.99 -15.57 0.13
CA VAL A 226 0.12 -14.87 1.09
C VAL A 226 0.81 -14.81 2.46
N ALA A 227 0.76 -13.66 3.11
CA ALA A 227 1.26 -13.51 4.47
C ALA A 227 0.35 -14.29 5.44
N PRO A 228 0.88 -15.09 6.38
CA PRO A 228 0.05 -15.88 7.29
C PRO A 228 -0.97 -15.05 8.09
N TRP A 229 -0.57 -13.84 8.48
CA TRP A 229 -1.41 -12.90 9.23
C TRP A 229 -2.42 -12.16 8.35
N SER A 230 -2.36 -12.26 7.02
CA SER A 230 -3.36 -11.64 6.14
C SER A 230 -4.70 -12.32 6.33
N GLN A 231 -5.71 -11.57 6.73
CA GLN A 231 -7.06 -12.12 6.86
C GLN A 231 -7.55 -12.67 5.51
N HIS A 232 -8.24 -13.79 5.59
CA HIS A 232 -8.70 -14.56 4.45
C HIS A 232 -10.18 -14.94 4.61
N GLY A 233 -10.86 -15.12 3.48
CA GLY A 233 -12.28 -15.49 3.46
C GLY A 233 -12.99 -14.99 2.20
N PRO A 234 -14.31 -15.15 2.11
CA PRO A 234 -15.10 -14.80 0.93
C PRO A 234 -15.07 -13.30 0.57
N GLN A 235 -14.68 -12.43 1.51
CA GLN A 235 -14.53 -10.99 1.28
C GLN A 235 -13.33 -10.64 0.39
N VAL A 236 -12.26 -11.44 0.40
CA VAL A 236 -11.00 -11.09 -0.29
C VAL A 236 -11.23 -11.04 -1.80
N THR A 237 -10.91 -9.91 -2.42
CA THR A 237 -11.13 -9.68 -3.86
C THR A 237 -9.85 -9.85 -4.65
N LEU A 238 -8.76 -9.22 -4.20
CA LEU A 238 -7.44 -9.23 -4.83
C LEU A 238 -6.37 -9.25 -3.74
N ALA A 239 -5.11 -9.42 -4.16
CA ALA A 239 -3.96 -9.23 -3.30
C ALA A 239 -2.96 -8.24 -3.90
N ALA A 240 -2.09 -7.70 -3.05
CA ALA A 240 -0.95 -6.87 -3.46
C ALA A 240 0.21 -7.07 -2.46
N PRO A 241 1.43 -6.59 -2.77
CA PRO A 241 2.54 -6.62 -1.81
C PRO A 241 2.15 -5.99 -0.46
N GLY A 242 2.54 -6.62 0.65
CA GLY A 242 2.22 -6.13 2.00
C GLY A 242 3.21 -6.56 3.08
N VAL A 243 4.34 -7.15 2.71
CA VAL A 243 5.41 -7.58 3.65
C VAL A 243 6.69 -6.81 3.34
N ASP A 244 7.35 -6.28 4.38
CA ASP A 244 8.58 -5.49 4.24
C ASP A 244 8.44 -4.36 3.21
N ILE A 245 7.42 -3.53 3.38
CA ILE A 245 7.08 -2.42 2.49
C ILE A 245 7.76 -1.14 2.97
N TYR A 246 8.29 -0.37 2.04
CA TYR A 246 9.09 0.83 2.33
C TYR A 246 8.37 2.08 1.83
N ALA A 247 8.18 3.06 2.70
CA ALA A 247 7.45 4.29 2.41
C ALA A 247 7.98 5.48 3.24
N ALA A 248 7.64 6.71 2.84
CA ALA A 248 7.76 7.86 3.72
C ALA A 248 6.77 7.74 4.89
N CYS A 249 7.16 8.17 6.07
CA CYS A 249 6.35 8.14 7.29
C CYS A 249 6.74 9.29 8.23
N THR A 250 6.07 9.43 9.37
CA THR A 250 6.40 10.44 10.40
C THR A 250 7.47 9.99 11.40
N GLY A 251 8.20 8.90 11.09
CA GLY A 251 9.36 8.44 11.85
C GLY A 251 10.49 9.47 11.88
N LYS A 252 11.46 9.27 12.77
CA LYS A 252 12.64 10.15 12.94
C LYS A 252 13.42 10.36 11.66
N THR A 253 13.57 9.32 10.84
CA THR A 253 14.28 9.41 9.56
C THR A 253 13.38 9.90 8.41
N GLY A 254 12.07 9.98 8.64
CA GLY A 254 11.07 10.26 7.61
C GLY A 254 10.70 9.04 6.76
N TYR A 255 11.28 7.86 7.04
CA TYR A 255 11.05 6.64 6.27
C TYR A 255 10.89 5.43 7.16
N CYS A 256 9.93 4.58 6.82
CA CYS A 256 9.60 3.40 7.60
C CYS A 256 9.53 2.17 6.70
N LYS A 257 9.86 1.02 7.31
CA LYS A 257 9.51 -0.30 6.83
C LYS A 257 8.27 -0.78 7.59
N SER A 258 7.27 -1.27 6.87
CA SER A 258 5.99 -1.73 7.40
C SER A 258 5.62 -3.11 6.89
N GLN A 259 4.59 -3.68 7.52
CA GLN A 259 3.88 -4.83 7.00
C GLN A 259 2.40 -4.69 7.36
N GLY A 260 1.52 -5.02 6.41
CA GLY A 260 0.09 -5.00 6.61
C GLY A 260 -0.70 -5.08 5.32
N THR A 261 -1.95 -5.54 5.42
CA THR A 261 -2.93 -5.44 4.32
C THR A 261 -3.27 -3.98 3.98
N SER A 262 -2.97 -3.04 4.88
CA SER A 262 -2.99 -1.59 4.64
C SER A 262 -2.08 -1.18 3.48
N ASP A 263 -0.83 -1.65 3.49
CA ASP A 263 0.15 -1.39 2.41
C ASP A 263 -0.36 -1.96 1.08
N SER A 264 -0.97 -3.15 1.13
CA SER A 264 -1.58 -3.81 -0.03
C SER A 264 -2.77 -3.03 -0.57
N ALA A 265 -3.64 -2.51 0.29
CA ALA A 265 -4.77 -1.66 -0.11
C ALA A 265 -4.29 -0.37 -0.79
N ALA A 266 -3.22 0.25 -0.27
CA ALA A 266 -2.61 1.43 -0.88
C ALA A 266 -2.06 1.14 -2.30
N LEU A 267 -1.33 0.03 -2.47
CA LEU A 267 -0.81 -0.38 -3.77
C LEU A 267 -1.91 -0.80 -4.76
N MET A 268 -2.99 -1.41 -4.27
CA MET A 268 -4.18 -1.69 -5.08
C MET A 268 -4.89 -0.40 -5.51
N SER A 269 -4.99 0.59 -4.62
CA SER A 269 -5.55 1.92 -4.90
C SER A 269 -4.74 2.66 -5.95
N ALA A 270 -3.42 2.61 -5.87
CA ALA A 270 -2.52 3.16 -6.87
C ALA A 270 -2.62 2.42 -8.21
N SER A 271 -2.78 1.09 -8.20
CA SER A 271 -3.01 0.29 -9.41
C SER A 271 -4.29 0.70 -10.13
N ALA A 272 -5.37 0.93 -9.37
CA ALA A 272 -6.62 1.45 -9.91
C ALA A 272 -6.43 2.87 -10.50
N ALA A 273 -5.73 3.76 -9.80
CA ALA A 273 -5.46 5.11 -10.28
C ALA A 273 -4.61 5.13 -11.57
N LEU A 274 -3.58 4.29 -11.67
CA LEU A 274 -2.80 4.14 -12.90
C LEU A 274 -3.70 3.74 -14.07
N LEU A 275 -4.48 2.67 -13.92
CA LEU A 275 -5.35 2.17 -14.98
C LEU A 275 -6.40 3.21 -15.38
N TRP A 276 -7.01 3.87 -14.41
CA TRP A 276 -8.03 4.89 -14.68
C TRP A 276 -7.46 6.13 -15.36
N SER A 277 -6.23 6.52 -15.04
CA SER A 277 -5.56 7.64 -15.72
C SER A 277 -5.31 7.36 -17.21
N ALA A 278 -5.03 6.10 -17.56
CA ALA A 278 -4.86 5.66 -18.95
C ALA A 278 -6.22 5.51 -19.68
N HIS A 279 -7.30 5.30 -18.94
CA HIS A 279 -8.65 5.11 -19.48
C HIS A 279 -9.67 6.03 -18.78
N PRO A 280 -9.57 7.36 -18.97
CA PRO A 280 -10.35 8.33 -18.20
C PRO A 280 -11.86 8.26 -18.45
N THR A 281 -12.30 7.61 -19.53
CA THR A 281 -13.72 7.43 -19.87
C THR A 281 -14.34 6.18 -19.25
N TRP A 282 -13.55 5.30 -18.61
CA TRP A 282 -14.09 4.10 -17.97
C TRP A 282 -14.79 4.41 -16.66
N THR A 283 -15.78 3.57 -16.34
CA THR A 283 -16.44 3.58 -15.02
C THR A 283 -15.65 2.80 -13.97
N ASN A 284 -16.01 2.97 -12.70
CA ASN A 284 -15.51 2.15 -11.58
C ASN A 284 -15.63 0.66 -11.87
N ASN A 285 -16.77 0.25 -12.41
CA ASN A 285 -17.07 -1.12 -12.79
C ASN A 285 -16.06 -1.68 -13.80
N GLN A 286 -15.77 -0.90 -14.84
CA GLN A 286 -14.87 -1.28 -15.91
C GLN A 286 -13.41 -1.38 -15.43
N VAL A 287 -12.96 -0.39 -14.66
CA VAL A 287 -11.62 -0.40 -14.06
C VAL A 287 -11.43 -1.61 -13.15
N LEU A 288 -12.37 -1.86 -12.23
CA LEU A 288 -12.30 -3.01 -11.34
C LEU A 288 -12.34 -4.34 -12.11
N ARG A 289 -13.20 -4.44 -13.15
CA ARG A 289 -13.28 -5.65 -13.97
C ARG A 289 -11.97 -5.95 -14.67
N VAL A 290 -11.31 -4.96 -15.26
CA VAL A 290 -10.02 -5.16 -15.91
C VAL A 290 -8.95 -5.57 -14.89
N LEU A 291 -8.93 -4.96 -13.71
CA LEU A 291 -7.99 -5.34 -12.65
C LEU A 291 -8.20 -6.80 -12.19
N ILE A 292 -9.45 -7.26 -12.09
CA ILE A 292 -9.79 -8.65 -11.78
C ILE A 292 -9.38 -9.58 -12.94
N ASN A 293 -9.76 -9.26 -14.17
CA ASN A 293 -9.51 -10.12 -15.34
C ASN A 293 -8.02 -10.25 -15.68
N THR A 294 -7.20 -9.31 -15.24
CA THR A 294 -5.75 -9.29 -15.45
C THR A 294 -4.94 -9.67 -14.20
N ALA A 295 -5.60 -9.95 -13.07
CA ALA A 295 -4.97 -10.45 -11.86
C ALA A 295 -4.25 -11.79 -12.09
N SER A 296 -3.43 -12.25 -11.14
CA SER A 296 -2.62 -13.46 -11.33
C SER A 296 -3.44 -14.76 -11.43
N ASN A 297 -4.68 -14.79 -10.92
CA ASN A 297 -5.57 -15.95 -10.96
C ASN A 297 -7.03 -15.57 -11.30
N PRO A 298 -7.30 -15.01 -12.49
CA PRO A 298 -8.58 -14.36 -12.80
C PRO A 298 -9.75 -15.34 -12.97
N LYS A 299 -9.46 -16.64 -13.16
CA LYS A 299 -10.46 -17.69 -13.40
C LYS A 299 -10.90 -18.40 -12.12
N GLU A 300 -10.07 -18.40 -11.09
CA GLU A 300 -10.27 -19.19 -9.88
C GLU A 300 -10.03 -18.31 -8.65
N ARG A 301 -11.10 -17.82 -8.04
CA ARG A 301 -11.01 -17.06 -6.80
C ARG A 301 -10.64 -18.00 -5.64
N SER A 302 -9.68 -17.59 -4.81
CA SER A 302 -9.39 -18.22 -3.51
C SER A 302 -9.73 -17.29 -2.35
N ASP A 303 -9.87 -17.83 -1.14
CA ASP A 303 -10.11 -17.02 0.06
C ASP A 303 -8.87 -16.26 0.54
N PHE A 304 -7.67 -16.65 0.10
CA PHE A 304 -6.41 -16.06 0.55
C PHE A 304 -5.95 -14.87 -0.28
N ILE A 305 -6.11 -14.94 -1.61
CA ILE A 305 -5.66 -13.89 -2.54
C ILE A 305 -6.76 -13.42 -3.49
N GLY A 306 -8.01 -13.86 -3.30
CA GLY A 306 -9.10 -13.53 -4.21
C GLY A 306 -8.82 -14.04 -5.62
N TYR A 307 -8.98 -13.18 -6.62
CA TYR A 307 -8.60 -13.44 -8.02
C TYR A 307 -7.08 -13.32 -8.28
N GLY A 308 -6.28 -13.20 -7.22
CA GLY A 308 -4.83 -13.16 -7.28
C GLY A 308 -4.24 -11.77 -7.08
N ALA A 309 -2.92 -11.70 -7.21
CA ALA A 309 -2.17 -10.46 -7.10
C ALA A 309 -2.54 -9.51 -8.26
N VAL A 310 -2.73 -8.22 -7.95
CA VAL A 310 -2.98 -7.19 -8.96
C VAL A 310 -1.77 -7.02 -9.87
N ARG A 311 -2.00 -6.91 -11.17
CA ARG A 311 -0.95 -6.78 -12.19
C ARG A 311 -1.19 -5.56 -13.10
N PRO A 312 -1.04 -4.32 -12.58
CA PRO A 312 -1.33 -3.12 -13.36
C PRO A 312 -0.53 -3.04 -14.67
N ARG A 313 0.67 -3.62 -14.73
CA ARG A 313 1.45 -3.76 -15.98
C ARG A 313 0.67 -4.48 -17.08
N ILE A 314 -0.02 -5.56 -16.75
CA ILE A 314 -0.83 -6.33 -17.70
C ILE A 314 -2.12 -5.55 -18.03
N ALA A 315 -2.77 -4.98 -17.02
CA ALA A 315 -3.97 -4.16 -17.18
C ALA A 315 -3.76 -2.95 -18.12
N LEU A 316 -2.61 -2.27 -18.00
CA LEU A 316 -2.28 -1.10 -18.83
C LEU A 316 -1.89 -1.47 -20.27
N THR A 317 -1.23 -2.62 -20.47
CA THR A 317 -0.73 -3.02 -21.79
C THR A 317 -1.74 -3.82 -22.60
N THR A 318 -2.51 -4.67 -21.94
CA THR A 318 -3.46 -5.59 -22.56
C THR A 318 -4.75 -5.66 -21.72
N PRO A 319 -5.50 -4.55 -21.60
CA PRO A 319 -6.66 -4.48 -20.71
C PRO A 319 -7.78 -5.46 -21.05
N GLY A 320 -7.84 -5.91 -22.31
CA GLY A 320 -8.97 -6.68 -22.81
C GLY A 320 -10.25 -5.84 -22.90
N ASP A 321 -11.40 -6.51 -22.94
CA ASP A 321 -12.70 -5.85 -22.90
C ASP A 321 -13.05 -5.46 -21.44
N PRO A 322 -13.25 -4.16 -21.14
CA PRO A 322 -13.68 -3.73 -19.81
C PRO A 322 -15.12 -4.15 -19.48
N GLY A 323 -15.87 -4.65 -20.46
CA GLY A 323 -17.25 -5.10 -20.32
C GLY A 323 -18.23 -3.95 -20.08
N PRO A 324 -19.48 -4.26 -19.68
CA PRO A 324 -20.53 -3.28 -19.49
C PRO A 324 -20.21 -2.29 -18.37
N ALA A 325 -20.50 -1.01 -18.62
CA ALA A 325 -20.19 0.12 -17.75
C ALA A 325 -21.06 0.18 -16.48
N ASP A 326 -22.26 -0.39 -16.54
CA ASP A 326 -23.32 -0.33 -15.53
C ASP A 326 -23.41 -1.59 -14.64
N GLN A 327 -22.59 -2.61 -14.90
CA GLN A 327 -22.59 -3.83 -14.10
C GLN A 327 -21.39 -3.84 -13.15
N PHE A 328 -21.62 -3.97 -11.84
CA PHE A 328 -20.53 -4.15 -10.88
C PHE A 328 -19.93 -5.57 -11.01
N PRO A 329 -18.60 -5.73 -11.09
CA PRO A 329 -17.98 -7.03 -11.41
C PRO A 329 -17.93 -8.02 -10.25
N LEU A 330 -18.09 -7.57 -9.00
CA LEU A 330 -18.15 -8.49 -7.85
C LEU A 330 -19.58 -8.95 -7.62
N LYS A 331 -19.73 -10.23 -7.30
CA LYS A 331 -20.99 -10.76 -6.77
C LYS A 331 -21.18 -10.18 -5.38
N LEU A 332 -22.18 -9.32 -5.22
CA LEU A 332 -22.56 -8.74 -3.95
C LEU A 332 -23.26 -9.81 -3.11
N THR A 333 -22.50 -10.67 -2.44
CA THR A 333 -23.07 -11.63 -1.49
C THR A 333 -23.53 -10.85 -0.25
N PRO A 334 -24.80 -10.93 0.16
CA PRO A 334 -25.25 -10.24 1.36
C PRO A 334 -24.45 -10.72 2.57
N VAL A 335 -23.71 -9.82 3.22
CA VAL A 335 -23.18 -10.09 4.57
C VAL A 335 -24.33 -9.86 5.55
N ALA A 336 -24.60 -10.85 6.39
CA ALA A 336 -25.64 -10.72 7.41
C ALA A 336 -25.25 -9.57 8.35
N ALA A 337 -26.15 -8.59 8.50
CA ALA A 337 -25.98 -7.56 9.51
C ALA A 337 -25.86 -8.22 10.90
N PRO A 338 -25.05 -7.67 11.82
CA PRO A 338 -25.04 -8.13 13.21
C PRO A 338 -26.46 -8.13 13.77
N THR A 339 -26.92 -9.24 14.34
CA THR A 339 -28.27 -9.34 14.91
C THR A 339 -28.39 -8.46 16.15
N ALA A 340 -29.46 -7.67 16.23
CA ALA A 340 -29.72 -6.69 17.30
C ALA A 340 -30.03 -7.31 18.70
N GLY A 341 -29.66 -8.57 18.95
CA GLY A 341 -30.10 -9.36 20.10
C GLY A 341 -29.03 -9.79 21.11
N ALA A 342 -27.74 -9.62 20.80
CA ALA A 342 -26.68 -9.88 21.76
C ALA A 342 -26.08 -8.53 22.19
N ALA A 343 -26.55 -8.00 23.31
CA ALA A 343 -25.78 -7.00 24.03
C ALA A 343 -24.40 -7.63 24.30
N PRO A 344 -23.28 -7.00 23.90
CA PRO A 344 -21.97 -7.47 24.33
C PRO A 344 -21.98 -7.50 25.85
N ALA A 345 -21.48 -8.59 26.45
CA ALA A 345 -21.03 -8.52 27.83
C ALA A 345 -20.10 -7.30 27.96
N PRO A 346 -20.08 -6.58 29.10
CA PRO A 346 -19.18 -5.44 29.27
C PRO A 346 -17.74 -5.94 29.33
N ALA A 347 -17.15 -6.23 28.17
CA ALA A 347 -15.72 -6.20 27.98
C ALA A 347 -15.34 -4.72 27.99
N ALA A 348 -14.32 -4.38 28.78
CA ALA A 348 -13.75 -3.05 28.80
C ALA A 348 -13.60 -2.54 27.35
N SER A 349 -14.16 -1.38 27.06
CA SER A 349 -14.03 -0.68 25.79
C SER A 349 -12.55 -0.43 25.50
N THR A 350 -11.92 -1.38 24.81
CA THR A 350 -10.58 -1.25 24.25
C THR A 350 -10.68 -1.52 22.74
N ALA A 351 -11.48 -0.73 22.03
CA ALA A 351 -11.47 -0.73 20.57
C ALA A 351 -10.24 0.05 20.07
N ALA A 352 -9.07 -0.56 20.24
CA ALA A 352 -7.92 -0.29 19.38
C ALA A 352 -7.97 -1.33 18.25
N PRO A 353 -7.44 -1.05 17.06
CA PRO A 353 -7.21 -2.10 16.06
C PRO A 353 -6.32 -3.20 16.69
N ASP A 354 -6.80 -4.44 16.80
CA ASP A 354 -5.92 -5.54 17.26
C ASP A 354 -4.93 -5.85 16.13
N GLY A 355 -3.81 -5.14 16.15
CA GLY A 355 -2.81 -5.18 15.09
C GLY A 355 -2.23 -3.80 14.93
N GLY A 356 -1.30 -3.42 15.80
CA GLY A 356 -0.54 -2.18 15.65
C GLY A 356 0.07 -2.09 14.25
N PHE A 357 0.14 -0.87 13.71
CA PHE A 357 0.48 -0.58 12.31
C PHE A 357 1.91 -0.93 11.87
N GLY A 358 2.69 -1.65 12.71
CA GLY A 358 3.95 -2.27 12.33
C GLY A 358 5.01 -1.35 11.70
N LEU A 359 4.96 -0.04 11.95
CA LEU A 359 5.91 0.91 11.37
C LEU A 359 7.25 0.84 12.11
N VAL A 360 8.31 0.50 11.39
CA VAL A 360 9.69 0.45 11.90
C VAL A 360 10.53 1.50 11.17
N ASP A 361 11.07 2.45 11.92
CA ASP A 361 11.94 3.51 11.38
C ASP A 361 13.21 2.91 10.73
N ILE A 362 13.53 3.34 9.51
CA ILE A 362 14.69 2.84 8.77
C ILE A 362 15.95 3.53 9.27
N GLY A 363 16.69 2.86 10.15
CA GLY A 363 17.95 3.37 10.71
C GLY A 363 17.89 3.77 12.18
N GLY A 364 16.73 3.60 12.84
CA GLY A 364 16.65 3.61 14.30
C GLY A 364 17.28 2.36 14.92
N ASP A 365 17.87 2.49 16.11
CA ASP A 365 18.38 1.37 16.90
C ASP A 365 17.32 0.25 16.97
N GLN A 366 17.71 -0.98 16.65
CA GLN A 366 16.93 -2.19 16.87
C GLN A 366 16.83 -2.44 18.39
N GLY A 367 15.98 -1.66 19.06
CA GLY A 367 15.55 -1.94 20.43
C GLY A 367 14.84 -3.29 20.44
N THR A 368 15.32 -4.18 21.31
CA THR A 368 14.77 -5.51 21.62
C THR A 368 13.26 -5.65 21.39
N PRO A 369 12.78 -6.76 20.79
CA PRO A 369 11.35 -7.03 20.66
C PRO A 369 10.67 -6.93 22.01
N ALA A 370 9.58 -6.16 22.07
CA ALA A 370 8.69 -6.17 23.23
C ALA A 370 8.17 -7.60 23.40
N ALA A 371 8.71 -8.31 24.39
CA ALA A 371 8.16 -9.57 24.82
C ALA A 371 6.71 -9.33 25.25
N SER A 372 5.80 -10.09 24.65
CA SER A 372 4.41 -10.22 25.07
C SER A 372 4.37 -10.73 26.51
N GLY A 373 4.28 -9.80 27.47
CA GLY A 373 4.10 -10.11 28.88
C GLY A 373 2.63 -10.39 29.16
N SER A 374 2.30 -11.67 29.31
CA SER A 374 1.03 -12.12 29.91
C SER A 374 0.93 -11.60 31.33
N SER A 375 0.05 -10.62 31.61
CA SER A 375 -0.27 -10.22 32.97
C SER A 375 -1.46 -11.02 33.48
N ALA A 376 -1.18 -12.04 34.29
CA ALA A 376 -2.15 -12.66 35.17
C ALA A 376 -2.63 -11.64 36.22
N SER A 377 -3.93 -11.56 36.41
CA SER A 377 -4.57 -10.73 37.42
C SER A 377 -4.25 -11.23 38.83
N ALA A 378 -3.79 -10.35 39.71
CA ALA A 378 -3.88 -10.55 41.15
C ALA A 378 -4.34 -9.24 41.81
N SER A 379 -5.54 -9.30 42.38
CA SER A 379 -6.14 -8.31 43.25
C SER A 379 -5.37 -8.18 44.58
N SER A 380 -5.10 -6.97 45.03
CA SER A 380 -5.31 -6.59 46.44
C SER A 380 -5.22 -5.08 46.68
N SER A 381 -6.04 -4.67 47.63
CA SER A 381 -6.29 -3.37 48.20
C SER A 381 -5.10 -2.74 48.94
N GLY A 382 -5.11 -1.40 49.03
CA GLY A 382 -4.81 -0.72 50.28
C GLY A 382 -3.55 0.14 50.36
N SER A 383 -3.77 1.46 50.31
CA SER A 383 -3.17 2.51 51.16
C SER A 383 -1.63 2.65 51.27
N GLY A 384 -1.15 3.85 50.89
CA GLY A 384 -0.25 4.63 51.77
C GLY A 384 1.12 5.03 51.21
N LYS A 385 1.23 6.34 50.90
CA LYS A 385 2.38 7.26 51.11
C LYS A 385 3.79 6.91 50.53
N LEU A 386 4.22 7.78 49.60
CA LEU A 386 5.62 8.13 49.19
C LEU A 386 6.47 8.70 50.38
N PRO A 387 7.81 8.99 50.28
CA PRO A 387 8.73 8.99 49.11
C PRO A 387 10.26 8.56 49.33
N LEU A 388 11.03 8.57 48.22
CA LEU A 388 12.43 9.08 48.01
C LEU A 388 13.75 8.22 48.17
N ILE A 389 14.55 8.25 47.07
CA ILE A 389 16.03 8.17 46.79
C ILE A 389 16.88 6.91 47.12
N LEU A 390 17.49 6.30 46.08
CA LEU A 390 18.96 6.09 45.87
C LEU A 390 19.22 5.00 44.81
N GLY A 391 19.88 5.33 43.70
CA GLY A 391 20.16 4.36 42.62
C GLY A 391 21.29 4.78 41.68
N GLY A 392 22.50 4.99 42.23
CA GLY A 392 23.70 5.30 41.45
C GLY A 392 24.90 4.50 41.95
N ALA A 393 24.95 3.20 41.62
CA ALA A 393 26.15 2.36 41.80
C ALA A 393 26.10 1.04 41.00
N GLY A 394 24.92 0.56 40.59
CA GLY A 394 24.80 -0.75 39.91
C GLY A 394 25.21 -0.79 38.43
N ALA A 395 25.19 0.34 37.72
CA ALA A 395 25.39 0.36 36.26
C ALA A 395 26.86 0.17 35.81
N VAL A 396 27.83 0.52 36.67
CA VAL A 396 29.27 0.46 36.32
C VAL A 396 29.84 -0.95 36.46
N ALA A 397 29.31 -1.75 37.39
CA ALA A 397 29.77 -3.14 37.59
C ALA A 397 29.33 -4.06 36.44
N VAL A 398 28.14 -3.84 35.88
CA VAL A 398 27.62 -4.66 34.77
C VAL A 398 28.36 -4.39 33.46
N LEU A 399 28.74 -3.13 33.21
CA LEU A 399 29.51 -2.75 32.01
C LEU A 399 30.92 -3.36 32.00
N LEU A 400 31.58 -3.48 33.15
CA LEU A 400 32.92 -4.08 33.23
C LEU A 400 32.91 -5.61 33.01
N VAL A 401 31.85 -6.30 33.43
CA VAL A 401 31.70 -7.76 33.22
C VAL A 401 31.44 -8.08 31.74
N VAL A 402 30.64 -7.27 31.04
CA VAL A 402 30.33 -7.48 29.62
C VAL A 402 31.56 -7.24 28.74
N VAL A 403 32.36 -6.22 29.03
CA VAL A 403 33.60 -5.95 28.28
C VAL A 403 34.63 -7.08 28.48
N ALA A 404 34.77 -7.62 29.69
CA ALA A 404 35.66 -8.75 29.95
C ALA A 404 35.23 -10.03 29.20
N ALA A 405 33.93 -10.31 29.14
CA ALA A 405 33.38 -11.47 28.41
C ALA A 405 33.61 -11.39 26.89
N VAL A 406 33.51 -10.19 26.31
CA VAL A 406 33.74 -9.98 24.87
C VAL A 406 35.22 -10.13 24.50
N VAL A 407 36.14 -9.67 25.37
CA VAL A 407 37.58 -9.81 25.13
C VAL A 407 38.05 -11.26 25.27
N LEU A 408 37.49 -12.03 26.21
CA LEU A 408 37.81 -13.46 26.38
C LEU A 408 37.23 -14.33 25.27
N SER A 409 36.03 -14.01 24.78
CA SER A 409 35.38 -14.69 23.63
C SER A 409 36.17 -14.53 22.32
N ARG A 410 36.82 -13.37 22.12
CA ARG A 410 37.64 -13.11 20.93
C ARG A 410 39.00 -13.82 20.93
N ARG A 411 39.52 -14.25 22.09
CA ARG A 411 40.78 -15.02 22.17
C ARG A 411 40.62 -16.50 21.82
N ASN A 412 39.42 -17.07 21.93
CA ASN A 412 39.17 -18.51 21.69
C ASN A 412 38.68 -18.87 20.28
N ARG A 413 38.70 -17.93 19.31
CA ARG A 413 38.27 -18.19 17.92
C ARG A 413 39.44 -18.26 16.93
N THR A 414 40.52 -18.93 17.30
CA THR A 414 41.59 -19.38 16.37
C THR A 414 41.67 -20.90 16.38
N ALA A 415 40.65 -21.56 15.82
CA ALA A 415 40.71 -22.95 15.39
C ALA A 415 39.71 -23.15 14.24
N GLY A 416 40.21 -23.45 13.04
CA GLY A 416 39.39 -23.71 11.85
C GLY A 416 38.80 -25.14 11.85
N PRO A 417 37.71 -25.39 11.11
CA PRO A 417 37.10 -26.72 11.01
C PRO A 417 37.84 -27.66 10.03
N PRO A 418 37.71 -29.00 10.17
CA PRO A 418 38.41 -29.98 9.34
C PRO A 418 37.80 -30.18 7.94
N ALA A 419 38.65 -30.61 7.00
CA ALA A 419 38.37 -30.82 5.58
C ALA A 419 37.47 -32.04 5.30
N TYR A 420 36.55 -31.90 4.33
CA TYR A 420 35.82 -33.01 3.71
C TYR A 420 36.22 -33.16 2.25
N ALA A 421 36.41 -34.42 1.83
CA ALA A 421 36.96 -34.82 0.54
C ALA A 421 35.90 -34.96 -0.57
N GLY A 422 36.17 -34.36 -1.73
CA GLY A 422 36.13 -34.97 -3.06
C GLY A 422 34.80 -35.43 -3.70
N GLY A 423 34.33 -34.66 -4.69
CA GLY A 423 33.46 -35.09 -5.80
C GLY A 423 33.48 -34.04 -6.93
N PRO A 424 33.51 -34.40 -8.23
CA PRO A 424 33.93 -33.49 -9.30
C PRO A 424 32.88 -32.43 -9.66
N LEU A 425 33.32 -31.17 -9.73
CA LEU A 425 32.52 -30.02 -10.15
C LEU A 425 32.51 -29.88 -11.68
N GLN A 426 31.31 -29.81 -12.26
CA GLN A 426 31.07 -29.26 -13.60
C GLN A 426 31.40 -27.75 -13.61
N GLN A 427 32.12 -27.32 -14.64
CA GLN A 427 32.50 -25.92 -14.84
C GLN A 427 31.26 -25.04 -15.15
N PRO A 428 31.09 -23.88 -14.49
CA PRO A 428 30.13 -22.87 -14.93
C PRO A 428 30.65 -22.06 -16.14
N PRO A 429 29.78 -21.59 -17.04
CA PRO A 429 30.18 -20.84 -18.23
C PRO A 429 30.71 -19.44 -17.91
N GLN A 430 31.67 -18.99 -18.72
CA GLN A 430 32.43 -17.73 -18.62
C GLN A 430 31.56 -16.46 -18.75
N PRO A 431 31.91 -15.34 -18.08
CA PRO A 431 31.20 -14.06 -18.24
C PRO A 431 31.50 -13.38 -19.58
N TYR A 432 30.46 -12.81 -20.18
CA TYR A 432 30.51 -12.02 -21.40
C TYR A 432 31.41 -10.78 -21.27
N GLY A 433 32.13 -10.48 -22.35
CA GLY A 433 33.13 -9.43 -22.47
C GLY A 433 32.61 -8.00 -22.41
N THR A 434 33.57 -7.09 -22.23
CA THR A 434 33.42 -5.63 -22.20
C THR A 434 32.81 -5.06 -23.49
N PRO A 435 31.92 -4.05 -23.42
CA PRO A 435 31.39 -3.38 -24.61
C PRO A 435 32.44 -2.44 -25.25
N PRO A 436 32.43 -2.26 -26.58
CA PRO A 436 33.37 -1.37 -27.28
C PRO A 436 33.01 0.12 -27.10
N PRO A 437 33.98 1.04 -27.30
CA PRO A 437 33.79 2.47 -27.06
C PRO A 437 33.01 3.17 -28.19
N TYR A 438 32.35 4.26 -27.82
CA TYR A 438 31.55 5.16 -28.66
C TYR A 438 32.23 5.54 -29.98
N GLY A 439 31.61 5.17 -31.09
CA GLY A 439 31.94 5.62 -32.44
C GLY A 439 30.83 6.49 -33.03
N GLN A 440 31.18 7.74 -33.31
CA GLN A 440 30.69 8.67 -34.36
C GLN A 440 29.31 8.41 -35.00
N GLN A 441 28.43 9.42 -34.88
CA GLN A 441 27.15 9.53 -35.61
C GLN A 441 27.34 9.59 -37.14
N PRO A 442 26.48 8.96 -37.95
CA PRO A 442 26.30 9.30 -39.36
C PRO A 442 25.28 10.45 -39.55
N PRO A 443 25.41 11.25 -40.62
CA PRO A 443 24.59 12.44 -40.83
C PRO A 443 23.20 12.12 -41.40
N TYR A 444 22.27 13.06 -41.15
CA TYR A 444 20.91 13.14 -41.66
C TYR A 444 20.71 12.58 -43.09
N GLY A 445 19.75 11.65 -43.22
CA GLY A 445 19.27 11.13 -44.50
C GLY A 445 17.75 11.26 -44.61
N ALA A 446 17.33 12.14 -45.53
CA ALA A 446 16.07 12.28 -46.27
C ALA A 446 14.76 11.65 -45.71
N GLN A 447 13.76 12.52 -45.49
CA GLN A 447 12.35 12.17 -45.32
C GLN A 447 11.76 11.55 -46.61
N PRO A 448 10.91 10.51 -46.54
CA PRO A 448 10.03 10.14 -47.64
C PRO A 448 8.80 11.09 -47.71
N PRO A 449 8.27 11.37 -48.91
CA PRO A 449 7.23 12.38 -49.10
C PRO A 449 5.86 11.93 -48.57
N TYR A 450 5.15 12.91 -48.00
CA TYR A 450 3.78 12.86 -47.50
C TYR A 450 2.82 12.15 -48.47
N ALA A 451 2.18 11.08 -48.01
CA ALA A 451 0.97 10.54 -48.63
C ALA A 451 -0.20 11.49 -48.32
N GLN A 452 -0.91 11.92 -49.36
CA GLN A 452 -2.06 12.80 -49.26
C GLN A 452 -3.23 12.12 -48.50
N PRO A 453 -4.02 12.87 -47.70
CA PRO A 453 -5.23 12.34 -47.08
C PRO A 453 -6.31 12.06 -48.14
N GLN A 454 -6.90 10.86 -48.09
CA GLN A 454 -8.11 10.56 -48.86
C GLN A 454 -9.32 11.36 -48.30
N PRO A 455 -10.23 11.84 -49.17
CA PRO A 455 -11.39 12.63 -48.74
C PRO A 455 -12.42 11.78 -47.97
N HIS A 456 -12.85 12.33 -46.83
CA HIS A 456 -13.99 11.85 -46.03
C HIS A 456 -15.29 11.88 -46.84
N PRO A 457 -16.15 10.84 -46.79
CA PRO A 457 -17.53 10.95 -47.27
C PRO A 457 -18.35 11.86 -46.35
N GLN A 458 -19.07 12.82 -46.95
CA GLN A 458 -20.01 13.70 -46.26
C GLN A 458 -21.20 12.94 -45.64
N PRO A 459 -21.78 13.45 -44.54
CA PRO A 459 -22.95 12.85 -43.89
C PRO A 459 -24.25 13.10 -44.69
N GLN A 460 -25.05 12.05 -44.88
CA GLN A 460 -26.41 12.14 -45.41
C GLN A 460 -27.42 12.42 -44.28
N PRO A 461 -28.46 13.24 -44.51
CA PRO A 461 -29.38 13.72 -43.47
C PRO A 461 -30.47 12.71 -43.07
N TYR A 462 -30.90 12.82 -41.81
CA TYR A 462 -32.00 12.08 -41.20
C TYR A 462 -33.32 12.22 -41.98
N GLY A 463 -34.03 11.09 -42.13
CA GLY A 463 -35.47 11.07 -42.36
C GLY A 463 -35.94 9.93 -43.26
N GLN A 464 -36.57 8.94 -42.63
CA GLN A 464 -37.69 8.08 -43.09
C GLN A 464 -37.48 6.61 -42.73
N GLN A 465 -38.33 6.13 -41.81
CA GLN A 465 -38.53 4.73 -41.46
C GLN A 465 -39.19 3.97 -42.61
N PRO A 466 -38.78 2.71 -42.87
CA PRO A 466 -39.67 1.72 -43.46
C PRO A 466 -40.06 0.62 -42.46
N GLN A 467 -41.32 0.20 -42.58
CA GLN A 467 -42.00 -0.82 -41.78
C GLN A 467 -41.44 -2.26 -41.91
N PRO A 468 -41.73 -3.16 -40.94
CA PRO A 468 -41.27 -4.55 -40.96
C PRO A 468 -42.13 -5.48 -41.84
N GLN A 469 -41.48 -6.40 -42.54
CA GLN A 469 -42.06 -7.52 -43.29
C GLN A 469 -41.20 -8.80 -43.05
N PRO A 470 -41.75 -10.03 -43.22
CA PRO A 470 -41.78 -11.03 -42.15
C PRO A 470 -40.88 -12.26 -42.38
N TYR A 471 -40.77 -13.06 -41.31
CA TYR A 471 -40.13 -14.37 -41.21
C TYR A 471 -40.26 -15.28 -42.46
N GLY A 472 -39.12 -15.85 -42.88
CA GLY A 472 -39.05 -16.85 -43.95
C GLY A 472 -37.81 -17.75 -43.86
N GLN A 473 -38.02 -18.93 -43.26
CA GLN A 473 -37.45 -20.26 -43.52
C GLN A 473 -35.92 -20.51 -43.59
N GLN A 474 -35.47 -21.40 -42.71
CA GLN A 474 -34.15 -22.07 -42.69
C GLN A 474 -34.01 -23.10 -43.84
N PRO A 475 -32.82 -23.26 -44.44
CA PRO A 475 -32.51 -24.40 -45.30
C PRO A 475 -32.19 -25.68 -44.49
N GLN A 476 -32.84 -26.79 -44.86
CA GLN A 476 -32.65 -28.14 -44.33
C GLN A 476 -31.34 -28.78 -44.82
N GLN A 477 -30.66 -29.53 -43.94
CA GLN A 477 -29.52 -30.38 -44.27
C GLN A 477 -29.98 -31.75 -44.83
N PRO A 478 -29.28 -32.36 -45.81
CA PRO A 478 -29.58 -33.72 -46.27
C PRO A 478 -28.96 -34.80 -45.35
N PRO A 479 -29.61 -35.98 -45.24
CA PRO A 479 -29.22 -37.03 -44.29
C PRO A 479 -28.08 -37.93 -44.80
N TYR A 480 -27.12 -38.22 -43.91
CA TYR A 480 -26.10 -39.26 -44.11
C TYR A 480 -26.69 -40.65 -43.83
N GLY A 481 -26.60 -41.53 -44.83
CA GLY A 481 -26.92 -42.95 -44.74
C GLY A 481 -25.77 -43.78 -44.16
N THR A 482 -26.15 -44.84 -43.46
CA THR A 482 -25.33 -45.89 -42.81
C THR A 482 -24.93 -47.03 -43.78
N PRO A 483 -24.02 -47.94 -43.38
CA PRO A 483 -23.06 -48.60 -44.27
C PRO A 483 -23.47 -50.01 -44.72
N TYR A 484 -22.84 -50.50 -45.79
CA TYR A 484 -22.77 -51.92 -46.15
C TYR A 484 -21.32 -52.39 -46.18
N GLY A 485 -21.06 -53.50 -45.51
CA GLY A 485 -19.87 -54.32 -45.70
C GLY A 485 -20.08 -55.37 -46.80
N HIS A 486 -18.97 -55.80 -47.38
CA HIS A 486 -18.71 -57.15 -47.87
C HIS A 486 -17.20 -57.40 -47.84
#